data_AF-A0A2P8GCP2-F1
#
_entry.id   AF-A0A2P8GCP2-F1
#
_cell.length_a   1.000
_cell.length_b   1.000
_cell.length_c   1.000
_cell.angle_alpha   90.00
_cell.angle_beta   90.00
_cell.angle_gamma   90.00
#
_symmetry.space_group_name_H-M   'P 1'
#
loop_
_entity.id
_entity.type
_entity.pdbx_description
1 polymer ?
#
loop_
_entity_poly.entity_id
_entity_poly.type
_entity_poly.pdbx_seq_one_letter_code
_entity_poly.pdbx_strand_id
1 'polypeptide(L)'
;MSQSIEKIKQFMDWYPEAAEVKSTMWNLLEAAMASPNADTWSANDRSNMMFFYSRIEEFVDATYMIVPPLLQILHSSEVNE
;
A
#
# COMPACT_ATOMS: atom_id res chain seq x y z
N MET A 1 4.31 19.69 4.16
CA MET A 1 3.68 18.58 4.91
C MET A 1 2.32 18.19 4.32
N SER A 2 1.51 19.14 3.81
CA SER A 2 0.16 18.83 3.33
C SER A 2 0.12 17.92 2.09
N GLN A 3 0.97 18.14 1.08
CA GLN A 3 0.85 17.41 -0.19
C GLN A 3 1.05 15.89 -0.08
N SER A 4 1.94 15.41 0.81
CA SER A 4 2.15 13.96 0.98
C SER A 4 0.95 13.30 1.65
N ILE A 5 0.37 13.93 2.66
CA ILE A 5 -0.81 13.44 3.37
C ILE A 5 -2.04 13.50 2.44
N GLU A 6 -2.19 14.58 1.67
CA GLU A 6 -3.24 14.71 0.65
C GLU A 6 -3.16 13.60 -0.40
N LYS A 7 -1.95 13.24 -0.87
CA LYS A 7 -1.75 12.13 -1.81
C LYS A 7 -2.17 10.78 -1.22
N ILE A 8 -1.85 10.54 0.05
CA ILE A 8 -2.25 9.31 0.73
C ILE A 8 -3.77 9.29 0.92
N LYS A 9 -4.37 10.40 1.35
CA LYS A 9 -5.82 10.54 1.43
C LYS A 9 -6.48 10.26 0.08
N GLN A 10 -6.01 10.89 -0.99
CA GLN A 10 -6.55 10.69 -2.34
C GLN A 10 -6.45 9.22 -2.78
N PHE A 11 -5.33 8.56 -2.49
CA PHE A 11 -5.19 7.13 -2.75
C PHE A 11 -6.23 6.29 -1.98
N MET A 12 -6.43 6.59 -0.69
CA MET A 12 -7.44 5.91 0.14
C MET A 12 -8.88 6.25 -0.28
N ASP A 13 -9.12 7.41 -0.87
CA ASP A 13 -10.43 7.75 -1.45
C ASP A 13 -10.71 6.90 -2.71
N TRP A 14 -9.68 6.54 -3.48
CA TRP A 14 -9.80 5.64 -4.63
C TRP A 14 -9.88 4.16 -4.26
N TYR A 15 -9.22 3.77 -3.17
CA TYR A 15 -9.20 2.41 -2.64
C TYR A 15 -9.62 2.44 -1.16
N PRO A 16 -10.92 2.42 -0.84
CA PRO A 16 -11.37 2.61 0.53
C PRO A 16 -10.94 1.50 1.49
N GLU A 17 -10.72 0.29 0.96
CA GLU A 17 -10.43 -0.91 1.74
C GLU A 17 -9.00 -1.39 1.49
N ALA A 18 -8.21 -1.52 2.56
CA ALA A 18 -6.86 -2.08 2.48
C ALA A 18 -6.85 -3.48 1.84
N ALA A 19 -7.91 -4.27 2.05
CA ALA A 19 -8.07 -5.60 1.47
C ALA A 19 -8.07 -5.57 -0.07
N GLU A 20 -8.66 -4.54 -0.69
CA GLU A 20 -8.69 -4.40 -2.16
C GLU A 20 -7.29 -4.14 -2.73
N VAL A 21 -6.52 -3.26 -2.07
CA VAL A 21 -5.13 -2.97 -2.46
C VAL A 21 -4.29 -4.23 -2.34
N LYS A 22 -4.38 -4.95 -1.21
CA LYS A 22 -3.63 -6.20 -0.98
C LYS A 22 -3.98 -7.27 -1.99
N SER A 23 -5.27 -7.49 -2.27
CA SER A 23 -5.72 -8.46 -3.27
C SER A 23 -5.19 -8.09 -4.67
N THR A 24 -5.24 -6.82 -5.05
CA THR A 24 -4.71 -6.34 -6.33
C THR A 24 -3.21 -6.58 -6.44
N MET A 25 -2.46 -6.25 -5.39
CA MET A 25 -1.02 -6.51 -5.33
C MET A 25 -0.69 -7.99 -5.46
N TRP A 26 -1.42 -8.85 -4.76
CA TRP A 26 -1.23 -10.29 -4.85
C TRP A 26 -1.49 -10.82 -6.27
N ASN A 27 -2.57 -10.39 -6.91
CA ASN A 27 -2.89 -10.77 -8.29
C ASN A 27 -1.77 -10.33 -9.27
N LEU A 28 -1.19 -9.14 -9.06
CA LEU A 28 -0.08 -8.65 -9.87
C LEU A 28 1.20 -9.49 -9.65
N LEU A 29 1.47 -9.88 -8.40
CA LEU A 29 2.58 -10.77 -8.07
C LEU A 29 2.39 -12.16 -8.70
N GLU A 30 1.22 -12.75 -8.58
CA GLU A 30 0.90 -14.05 -9.22
C GLU A 30 1.09 -13.98 -10.73
N ALA A 31 0.58 -12.93 -11.38
CA ALA A 31 0.77 -12.71 -12.81
C ALA A 31 2.25 -12.54 -13.19
N ALA A 32 3.02 -11.79 -12.40
CA ALA A 32 4.46 -11.62 -12.62
C ALA A 32 5.21 -12.96 -12.48
N MET A 33 4.88 -13.75 -11.44
CA MET A 33 5.49 -15.04 -11.15
C MET A 33 5.15 -16.12 -12.18
N ALA A 34 3.99 -16.01 -12.84
CA ALA A 34 3.58 -16.88 -13.94
C ALA A 34 4.08 -16.41 -15.32
N SER A 35 4.69 -15.22 -15.41
CA SER A 35 5.16 -14.67 -16.67
C SER A 35 6.48 -15.31 -17.12
N PRO A 36 6.78 -15.34 -18.43
CA PRO A 36 8.08 -15.82 -18.94
C PRO A 36 9.30 -15.07 -18.35
N ASN A 37 9.10 -13.83 -17.87
CA ASN A 37 10.17 -13.10 -17.20
C ASN A 37 10.58 -13.77 -15.89
N ALA A 38 9.64 -14.38 -15.17
CA ALA A 38 9.94 -15.08 -13.92
C ALA A 38 10.72 -16.38 -14.14
N ASP A 39 10.77 -16.93 -15.35
CA ASP A 39 11.63 -18.09 -15.67
C ASP A 39 13.11 -17.75 -15.50
N THR A 40 13.49 -16.49 -15.72
CA THR A 40 14.87 -15.99 -15.57
C THR A 40 15.26 -15.71 -14.12
N TRP A 41 14.29 -15.69 -13.20
CA TRP A 41 14.56 -15.33 -11.81
C TRP A 41 15.27 -16.46 -11.08
N SER A 42 16.26 -16.11 -10.26
CA SER A 42 16.84 -17.05 -9.32
C SER A 42 15.86 -17.35 -8.17
N ALA A 43 16.16 -18.39 -7.38
CA ALA A 43 15.41 -18.65 -6.15
C ALA A 43 15.46 -17.45 -5.18
N ASN A 44 16.59 -16.74 -5.14
CA ASN A 44 16.77 -15.55 -4.30
C ASN A 44 15.90 -14.40 -4.79
N ASP A 45 15.82 -14.16 -6.10
CA ASP A 45 14.99 -13.08 -6.67
C ASP A 45 13.51 -13.33 -6.37
N ARG A 46 13.04 -14.57 -6.55
CA ARG A 46 11.67 -14.97 -6.17
C ARG A 46 11.41 -14.71 -4.69
N SER A 47 12.30 -15.18 -3.81
CA SER A 47 12.16 -14.99 -2.36
C SER A 47 12.14 -13.51 -1.97
N ASN A 48 13.01 -12.69 -2.56
CA ASN A 48 13.06 -11.25 -2.30
C ASN A 48 11.77 -10.56 -2.75
N MET A 49 11.21 -10.96 -3.89
CA MET A 49 9.95 -10.40 -4.39
C MET A 49 8.80 -10.75 -3.45
N MET A 50 8.66 -12.02 -3.05
CA MET A 50 7.64 -12.43 -2.08
C MET A 50 7.78 -11.65 -0.77
N PHE A 51 9.00 -11.51 -0.25
CA PHE A 51 9.27 -10.76 0.98
C PHE A 51 8.90 -9.28 0.85
N PHE A 52 9.24 -8.64 -0.27
CA PHE A 52 8.87 -7.26 -0.56
C PHE A 52 7.35 -7.07 -0.51
N TYR A 53 6.59 -7.92 -1.21
CA TYR A 53 5.13 -7.83 -1.21
C TYR A 53 4.55 -8.03 0.21
N SER A 54 5.05 -8.99 0.98
CA SER A 54 4.62 -9.15 2.38
C SER A 54 4.92 -7.92 3.25
N ARG A 55 6.03 -7.21 3.03
CA ARG A 55 6.32 -5.95 3.74
C ARG A 55 5.40 -4.81 3.30
N ILE A 56 5.05 -4.75 2.02
CA ILE A 56 4.11 -3.72 1.54
C ILE A 56 2.69 -3.98 2.10
N GLU A 57 2.25 -5.22 2.21
CA GLU A 57 0.96 -5.53 2.85
C GLU A 57 0.87 -4.99 4.28
N GLU A 58 1.92 -5.21 5.09
CA GLU A 58 2.00 -4.65 6.44
C GLU A 58 2.03 -3.12 6.44
N PHE A 59 2.72 -2.51 5.47
CA PHE A 59 2.76 -1.06 5.31
C PHE A 59 1.40 -0.47 4.92
N VAL A 60 0.66 -1.15 4.04
CA VAL A 60 -0.71 -0.77 3.67
C VAL A 60 -1.60 -0.85 4.90
N ASP A 61 -1.57 -1.95 5.65
CA ASP A 61 -2.37 -2.09 6.88
C ASP A 61 -2.08 -0.97 7.89
N ALA A 62 -0.80 -0.66 8.13
CA ALA A 62 -0.40 0.43 9.01
C ALA A 62 -0.89 1.80 8.51
N THR A 63 -0.81 2.04 7.20
CA THR A 63 -1.25 3.31 6.59
C THR A 63 -2.75 3.52 6.79
N TYR A 64 -3.56 2.50 6.54
CA TYR A 64 -5.02 2.57 6.69
C TYR A 64 -5.46 2.68 8.15
N MET A 65 -4.63 2.21 9.10
CA MET A 65 -4.85 2.39 10.53
C MET A 65 -4.50 3.80 11.02
N ILE A 66 -3.41 4.40 10.52
CA ILE A 66 -2.82 5.63 11.07
C ILE A 66 -3.38 6.89 10.41
N VAL A 67 -3.63 6.87 9.10
CA VAL A 67 -3.96 8.08 8.34
C VAL A 67 -5.34 8.65 8.65
N PRO A 68 -6.42 7.85 8.78
CA PRO A 68 -7.73 8.40 9.13
C PRO A 68 -7.75 9.20 10.44
N PRO A 69 -7.21 8.70 11.58
CA PRO A 69 -7.16 9.51 12.80
C PRO A 69 -6.21 10.71 12.67
N LEU A 70 -5.11 10.59 11.93
CA LEU A 70 -4.20 11.72 11.66
C LEU A 70 -4.93 12.86 10.93
N LEU A 71 -5.73 12.54 9.91
CA LEU A 71 -6.54 13.53 9.19
C LEU A 71 -7.56 14.20 10.10
N GLN A 72 -8.23 13.45 10.98
CA GLN A 72 -9.19 14.03 11.94
C GLN A 72 -8.52 15.05 12.88
N ILE A 73 -7.30 14.76 13.35
CA ILE A 73 -6.54 15.67 14.22
C ILE A 73 -6.17 16.95 13.47
N LEU A 74 -5.70 16.83 12.22
CA LEU A 74 -5.30 17.97 11.40
C LEU A 74 -6.50 18.89 11.08
N HIS A 75 -7.62 18.31 10.64
CA HIS A 75 -8.84 19.07 10.39
C HIS A 75 -9.38 19.75 11.67
N SER A 76 -9.25 19.12 12.84
CA SER A 76 -9.69 19.72 14.11
C SER A 76 -8.79 20.86 14.57
N SER A 77 -7.53 20.90 14.12
CA SER A 77 -6.57 21.96 14.46
C SER A 77 -6.83 23.23 13.64
N GLU A 78 -7.27 23.08 12.39
CA GLU A 78 -7.60 24.20 11.49
C GLU A 78 -8.92 24.92 11.83
N VAL A 79 -9.84 24.28 12.56
CA VAL A 79 -11.14 24.87 12.95
C VAL A 79 -11.03 25.71 14.25
N ASN A 80 -9.93 25.57 14.99
CA ASN A 80 -9.69 26.26 16.26
C ASN A 80 -8.74 27.47 16.15
N GLU A 81 -8.35 27.88 14.94
CA GLU A 81 -7.67 29.14 14.62
C GLU A 81 -8.65 30.13 13.96
#